data_AF-A0A662R5A9-F1
#
_entry.id   AF-A0A662R5A9-F1
#
_cell.length_a   1.000
_cell.length_b   1.000
_cell.length_c   1.000
_cell.angle_alpha   90.00
_cell.angle_beta   90.00
_cell.angle_gamma   90.00
#
_symmetry.space_group_name_H-M   'P 1'
#
loop_
_entity.id
_entity.type
_entity.pdbx_description
1 polymer ?
#
loop_
_entity_poly.entity_id
_entity_poly.type
_entity_poly.pdbx_seq_one_letter_code
_entity_poly.pdbx_strand_id
1 'polypeptide(L)'
;RMRVRAIGETHLLPDDLQDAIKRVEDATRGYEGIYLNIAIAYGGQREILDAVLDMARKVRVGELRADDVDESIISEHLYTNGVAIPDVDLIIRTGGNIRTSNFLPWQANGSECAAYFCAPFWPEFRKIDFLRAIRVYQVREQERKRAASRRIVDLLAACGHAELEDVADHVRHAIGKRDMANGYGGAVRKSHVNQI
;
A
#
# COMPACT_ATOMS: atom_id res chain seq x y z
N ARG A 1 -11.09 -18.73 -0.39
CA ARG A 1 -10.15 -18.97 -1.51
C ARG A 1 -9.19 -17.79 -1.58
N MET A 2 -7.90 -18.05 -1.79
CA MET A 2 -6.83 -17.05 -1.65
C MET A 2 -6.00 -17.01 -2.94
N ARG A 3 -5.93 -15.84 -3.58
CA ARG A 3 -5.06 -15.58 -4.73
C ARG A 3 -3.65 -15.33 -4.24
N VAL A 4 -2.70 -16.12 -4.74
CA VAL A 4 -1.30 -16.04 -4.34
C VAL A 4 -0.50 -15.45 -5.49
N ARG A 5 0.44 -14.56 -5.17
CA ARG A 5 1.38 -13.96 -6.11
C ARG A 5 2.77 -13.87 -5.49
N ALA A 6 3.80 -13.98 -6.30
CA ALA A 6 5.17 -13.64 -5.91
C ALA A 6 5.53 -12.25 -6.45
N ILE A 7 6.19 -11.44 -5.62
CA ILE A 7 6.68 -10.11 -6.00
C ILE A 7 8.19 -10.03 -5.75
N GLY A 8 8.91 -9.34 -6.63
CA GLY A 8 10.38 -9.23 -6.59
C GLY A 8 11.04 -9.74 -7.87
N GLU A 9 12.37 -9.89 -7.84
CA GLU A 9 13.17 -10.33 -8.99
C GLU A 9 13.09 -11.85 -9.17
N THR A 10 11.88 -12.39 -9.39
CA THR A 10 11.63 -13.84 -9.48
C THR A 10 12.37 -14.52 -10.62
N HIS A 11 12.72 -13.77 -11.68
CA HIS A 11 13.53 -14.24 -12.80
C HIS A 11 14.98 -14.58 -12.41
N LEU A 12 15.46 -14.13 -11.23
CA LEU A 12 16.78 -14.48 -10.70
C LEU A 12 16.77 -15.80 -9.92
N LEU A 13 15.59 -16.38 -9.69
CA LEU A 13 15.44 -17.61 -8.94
C LEU A 13 15.77 -18.83 -9.81
N PRO A 14 16.17 -19.96 -9.22
CA PRO A 14 16.29 -21.22 -9.94
C PRO A 14 15.00 -21.61 -10.70
N ASP A 15 15.14 -22.26 -11.86
CA ASP A 15 14.03 -22.59 -12.76
C ASP A 15 12.93 -23.41 -12.09
N ASP A 16 13.29 -24.32 -11.19
CA ASP A 16 12.34 -25.13 -10.42
C ASP A 16 11.47 -24.29 -9.50
N LEU A 17 12.02 -23.22 -8.91
CA LEU A 17 11.29 -22.28 -8.07
C LEU A 17 10.41 -21.35 -8.91
N GLN A 18 10.91 -20.89 -10.07
CA GLN A 18 10.10 -20.10 -11.02
C GLN A 18 8.87 -20.90 -11.48
N ASP A 19 9.04 -22.17 -11.83
CA ASP A 19 7.97 -23.08 -12.20
C ASP A 19 6.96 -23.30 -11.07
N ALA A 20 7.45 -23.46 -9.83
CA ALA A 20 6.59 -23.63 -8.66
C ALA A 20 5.73 -22.38 -8.40
N ILE A 21 6.34 -21.19 -8.48
CA ILE A 21 5.63 -19.91 -8.36
C ILE A 21 4.54 -19.83 -9.43
N LYS A 22 4.89 -20.04 -10.70
CA LYS A 22 3.94 -19.96 -11.82
C LYS A 22 2.75 -20.89 -11.65
N ARG A 23 2.97 -22.14 -11.24
CA ARG A 23 1.88 -23.11 -10.99
C ARG A 23 0.90 -22.60 -9.93
N VAL A 24 1.40 -22.01 -8.85
CA VAL A 24 0.58 -21.50 -7.74
C VAL A 24 -0.19 -20.24 -8.16
N GLU A 25 0.45 -19.33 -8.88
CA GLU A 25 -0.22 -18.13 -9.41
C GLU A 25 -1.33 -18.51 -10.40
N ASP A 26 -1.06 -19.44 -11.32
CA ASP A 26 -2.04 -19.91 -12.30
C ASP A 26 -3.23 -20.60 -11.64
N ALA A 27 -2.97 -21.48 -10.67
CA ALA A 27 -4.01 -22.21 -9.95
C ALA A 27 -4.92 -21.29 -9.11
N THR A 28 -4.44 -20.11 -8.72
CA THR A 28 -5.17 -19.19 -7.82
C THR A 28 -5.61 -17.90 -8.50
N ARG A 29 -5.30 -17.70 -9.79
CA ARG A 29 -5.58 -16.49 -10.58
C ARG A 29 -7.03 -16.03 -10.56
N GLY A 30 -7.98 -16.97 -10.55
CA GLY A 30 -9.42 -16.69 -10.54
C GLY A 30 -10.03 -16.46 -9.15
N TYR A 31 -9.22 -16.38 -8.09
CA TYR A 31 -9.73 -16.15 -6.73
C TYR A 31 -9.76 -14.65 -6.42
N GLU A 32 -10.88 -14.17 -5.86
CA GLU A 32 -11.12 -12.73 -5.59
C GLU A 32 -11.30 -12.44 -4.08
N GLY A 33 -11.11 -13.44 -3.22
CA GLY A 33 -11.44 -13.35 -1.80
C GLY A 33 -10.35 -12.70 -0.93
N ILE A 34 -9.17 -13.31 -0.92
CA ILE A 34 -8.01 -12.90 -0.12
C ILE A 34 -6.82 -12.88 -1.08
N TYR A 35 -5.97 -11.87 -0.98
CA TYR A 35 -4.75 -11.75 -1.76
C TYR A 35 -3.55 -11.97 -0.84
N LEU A 36 -2.64 -12.85 -1.23
CA LEU A 36 -1.37 -13.10 -0.56
C LEU A 36 -0.25 -12.79 -1.55
N ASN A 37 0.50 -11.73 -1.28
CA ASN A 37 1.69 -11.35 -2.05
C ASN A 37 2.93 -11.78 -1.26
N ILE A 38 3.73 -12.66 -1.84
CA ILE A 38 4.95 -13.20 -1.23
C ILE A 38 6.14 -12.48 -1.85
N ALA A 39 6.87 -11.71 -1.05
CA ALA A 39 8.06 -11.00 -1.49
C ALA A 39 9.26 -11.95 -1.53
N ILE A 40 9.78 -12.25 -2.72
CA ILE A 40 10.92 -13.16 -2.94
C ILE A 40 11.95 -12.44 -3.82
N ALA A 41 13.22 -12.43 -3.39
CA ALA A 41 14.26 -11.61 -4.03
C ALA A 41 13.77 -10.15 -4.22
N TYR A 42 13.11 -9.61 -3.20
CA TYR A 42 12.47 -8.31 -3.23
C TYR A 42 13.31 -7.25 -2.53
N GLY A 43 13.37 -6.05 -3.11
CA GLY A 43 13.83 -4.84 -2.46
C GLY A 43 13.08 -3.62 -3.00
N GLY A 44 12.57 -2.76 -2.11
CA GLY A 44 11.72 -1.64 -2.49
C GLY A 44 12.39 -0.59 -3.37
N GLN A 45 13.64 -0.24 -3.08
CA GLN A 45 14.44 0.62 -3.97
C GLN A 45 14.61 0.02 -5.37
N ARG A 46 14.76 -1.30 -5.46
CA ARG A 46 14.94 -2.01 -6.73
C ARG A 46 13.62 -2.04 -7.52
N GLU A 47 12.50 -2.28 -6.83
CA GLU A 47 11.16 -2.16 -7.41
C GLU A 47 10.91 -0.79 -8.03
N ILE A 48 11.22 0.29 -7.30
CA ILE A 48 11.07 1.66 -7.81
C ILE A 48 11.97 1.90 -9.02
N LEU A 49 13.23 1.45 -8.97
CA LEU A 49 14.16 1.60 -10.08
C LEU A 49 13.66 0.88 -11.34
N ASP A 50 13.18 -0.35 -11.20
CA ASP A 50 12.67 -1.13 -12.32
C ASP A 50 11.41 -0.50 -12.93
N ALA A 51 10.51 0.02 -12.09
CA ALA A 51 9.33 0.77 -12.54
C ALA A 51 9.72 2.01 -13.36
N VAL A 52 10.67 2.81 -12.87
CA VAL A 52 11.19 4.00 -13.57
C VAL A 52 11.84 3.61 -14.91
N LEU A 53 12.64 2.53 -14.94
CA LEU A 53 13.26 2.04 -16.17
C LEU A 53 12.22 1.58 -17.19
N ASP A 54 11.16 0.90 -16.74
CA ASP A 54 10.06 0.48 -17.62
C ASP A 54 9.31 1.68 -18.20
N MET A 55 8.93 2.65 -17.36
CA MET A 55 8.30 3.89 -17.79
C MET A 55 9.17 4.66 -18.79
N ALA A 56 10.47 4.79 -18.53
CA ALA A 56 11.39 5.47 -19.43
C ALA A 56 11.46 4.80 -20.81
N ARG A 57 11.37 3.46 -20.88
CA ARG A 57 11.29 2.74 -22.16
C ARG A 57 9.99 3.05 -22.88
N LYS A 58 8.84 3.05 -22.19
CA LYS A 58 7.52 3.40 -22.77
C LYS A 58 7.48 4.84 -23.28
N VAL A 59 8.06 5.79 -22.54
CA VAL A 59 8.18 7.19 -22.98
C VAL A 59 9.00 7.30 -24.26
N ARG A 60 10.14 6.60 -24.34
CA ARG A 60 11.00 6.63 -25.52
C ARG A 60 10.32 6.14 -26.80
N VAL A 61 9.39 5.18 -26.69
CA VAL A 61 8.65 4.63 -27.86
C VAL A 61 7.31 5.34 -28.11
N GLY A 62 6.96 6.35 -27.31
CA GLY A 62 5.73 7.14 -27.46
C GLY A 62 4.47 6.46 -26.90
N GLU A 63 4.60 5.39 -26.11
CA GLU A 63 3.47 4.70 -25.45
C GLU A 63 3.01 5.41 -24.16
N LEU A 64 3.87 6.25 -23.57
CA LEU A 64 3.59 7.05 -22.37
C LEU A 64 4.14 8.45 -22.59
N ARG A 65 3.41 9.50 -22.18
CA ARG A 65 3.95 10.86 -22.18
C ARG A 65 4.50 11.17 -20.78
N ALA A 66 5.65 11.83 -20.73
CA ALA A 66 6.26 12.21 -19.45
C ALA A 66 5.36 13.12 -18.61
N ASP A 67 4.60 14.01 -19.26
CA ASP A 67 3.68 14.94 -18.58
C ASP A 67 2.44 14.26 -17.99
N ASP A 68 2.15 13.03 -18.42
CA ASP A 68 1.00 12.26 -17.93
C ASP A 68 1.36 11.43 -16.68
N VAL A 69 2.65 11.35 -16.32
CA VAL A 69 3.14 10.53 -15.20
C VAL A 69 2.66 11.10 -13.86
N ASP A 70 1.88 10.30 -13.16
CA ASP A 70 1.42 10.55 -11.79
C ASP A 70 1.67 9.33 -10.87
N GLU A 71 1.22 9.43 -9.61
CA GLU A 71 1.36 8.35 -8.63
C GLU A 71 0.64 7.06 -9.03
N SER A 72 -0.46 7.16 -9.79
CA SER A 72 -1.20 6.01 -10.28
C SER A 72 -0.39 5.26 -11.32
N ILE A 73 0.17 5.97 -12.31
CA ILE A 73 1.01 5.40 -13.35
C ILE A 73 2.25 4.73 -12.73
N ILE A 74 2.90 5.37 -11.76
CA ILE A 74 4.04 4.73 -11.08
C ILE A 74 3.61 3.42 -10.40
N SER A 75 2.46 3.42 -9.73
CA SER A 75 1.95 2.24 -9.01
C SER A 75 1.62 1.06 -9.93
N GLU A 76 1.17 1.32 -11.16
CA GLU A 76 0.92 0.29 -12.18
C GLU A 76 2.20 -0.38 -12.68
N HIS A 77 3.32 0.32 -12.58
CA HIS A 77 4.64 -0.11 -13.06
C HIS A 77 5.49 -0.82 -11.99
N LEU A 78 5.05 -0.87 -10.73
CA LEU A 78 5.70 -1.65 -9.65
C LEU A 78 5.53 -3.17 -9.88
N TYR A 79 6.07 -4.02 -8.99
CA TYR A 79 6.12 -5.49 -9.16
C TYR A 79 4.77 -6.22 -9.02
N THR A 80 3.70 -5.63 -9.52
CA THR A 80 2.32 -6.07 -9.32
C THR A 80 1.67 -6.60 -10.61
N ASN A 81 2.44 -6.66 -11.70
CA ASN A 81 2.03 -7.19 -13.00
C ASN A 81 0.69 -6.60 -13.48
N GLY A 82 0.56 -5.26 -13.39
CA GLY A 82 -0.64 -4.53 -13.83
C GLY A 82 -1.85 -4.65 -12.91
N VAL A 83 -1.69 -5.12 -11.67
CA VAL A 83 -2.75 -5.05 -10.64
C VAL A 83 -2.20 -4.35 -9.43
N ALA A 84 -2.49 -3.04 -9.32
CA ALA A 84 -2.04 -2.21 -8.21
C ALA A 84 -2.27 -2.91 -6.87
N ILE A 85 -1.17 -3.12 -6.13
CA ILE A 85 -1.25 -3.49 -4.72
C ILE A 85 -1.83 -2.28 -4.00
N PRO A 86 -2.89 -2.45 -3.19
CA PRO A 86 -3.43 -1.34 -2.41
C PRO A 86 -2.39 -0.84 -1.41
N ASP A 87 -2.51 0.43 -1.04
CA ASP A 87 -1.71 1.03 0.02
C ASP A 87 -1.66 0.15 1.28
N VAL A 88 -0.50 0.13 1.92
CA VAL A 88 -0.26 -0.68 3.12
C VAL A 88 -0.74 0.10 4.35
N ASP A 89 -1.80 -0.40 4.97
CA ASP A 89 -2.35 0.18 6.20
C ASP A 89 -1.51 -0.14 7.45
N LEU A 90 -0.89 -1.33 7.49
CA LEU A 90 -0.18 -1.85 8.64
C LEU A 90 1.01 -2.72 8.22
N ILE A 91 2.20 -2.34 8.68
CA ILE A 91 3.41 -3.17 8.66
C ILE A 91 3.61 -3.82 10.02
N ILE A 92 3.77 -5.14 10.02
CA ILE A 92 4.12 -5.93 11.21
C ILE A 92 5.56 -6.41 11.04
N ARG A 93 6.44 -6.07 11.98
CA ARG A 93 7.83 -6.53 11.98
C ARG A 93 8.20 -7.18 13.29
N THR A 94 8.66 -8.43 13.18
CA THR A 94 9.13 -9.27 14.29
C THR A 94 10.65 -9.14 14.50
N GLY A 95 11.17 -9.74 15.56
CA GLY A 95 12.61 -9.83 15.84
C GLY A 95 13.25 -8.55 16.39
N GLY A 96 12.48 -7.69 17.05
CA GLY A 96 12.96 -6.60 17.92
C GLY A 96 13.59 -5.38 17.21
N ASN A 97 13.74 -5.41 15.89
CA ASN A 97 14.36 -4.33 15.13
C ASN A 97 13.33 -3.26 14.72
N ILE A 98 13.66 -1.98 14.92
CA ILE A 98 12.79 -0.84 14.57
C ILE A 98 13.26 -0.21 13.25
N ARG A 99 12.88 -0.82 12.12
CA ARG A 99 13.09 -0.29 10.76
C ARG A 99 12.19 -1.01 9.77
N THR A 100 11.94 -0.45 8.59
CA THR A 100 11.21 -1.17 7.52
C THR A 100 12.12 -2.07 6.67
N SER A 101 13.44 -1.87 6.70
CA SER A 101 14.41 -2.64 5.90
C SER A 101 14.12 -2.65 4.39
N ASN A 102 13.84 -1.49 3.78
CA ASN A 102 13.59 -1.40 2.34
C ASN A 102 12.37 -2.22 1.87
N PHE A 103 11.40 -2.44 2.75
CA PHE A 103 10.19 -3.18 2.44
C PHE A 103 9.04 -2.23 2.09
N LEU A 104 8.49 -2.37 0.88
CA LEU A 104 7.32 -1.63 0.37
C LEU A 104 7.36 -0.10 0.61
N PRO A 105 8.46 0.62 0.30
CA PRO A 105 8.58 2.04 0.61
C PRO A 105 7.59 2.92 -0.15
N TRP A 106 7.16 2.51 -1.35
CA TRP A 106 6.14 3.24 -2.11
C TRP A 106 4.74 2.98 -1.56
N GLN A 107 4.41 1.70 -1.35
CA GLN A 107 3.08 1.27 -0.92
C GLN A 107 2.81 1.59 0.56
N ALA A 108 3.86 1.70 1.38
CA ALA A 108 3.77 2.14 2.77
C ALA A 108 3.71 3.67 2.86
N ASN A 109 2.66 4.24 2.26
CA ASN A 109 2.37 5.66 2.04
C ASN A 109 2.63 6.58 3.27
N GLY A 110 3.90 6.88 3.51
CA GLY A 110 4.41 7.79 4.54
C GLY A 110 3.68 7.72 5.89
N SER A 111 3.09 8.86 6.30
CA SER A 111 2.43 9.07 7.59
C SER A 111 1.14 8.27 7.80
N GLU A 112 0.66 7.56 6.77
CA GLU A 112 -0.63 6.87 6.81
C GLU A 112 -0.50 5.38 7.14
N CYS A 113 0.68 4.78 6.92
CA CYS A 113 0.94 3.39 7.28
C CYS A 113 1.27 3.25 8.77
N ALA A 114 0.51 2.45 9.51
CA ALA A 114 0.89 2.06 10.86
C ALA A 114 2.06 1.07 10.83
N ALA A 115 3.00 1.19 11.77
CA ALA A 115 4.09 0.23 11.92
C ALA A 115 4.06 -0.37 13.34
N TYR A 116 4.03 -1.69 13.41
CA TYR A 116 4.09 -2.46 14.65
C TYR A 116 5.37 -3.27 14.69
N PHE A 117 6.28 -2.88 15.58
CA PHE A 117 7.52 -3.60 15.84
C PHE A 117 7.38 -4.40 17.13
N CYS A 118 7.67 -5.71 17.09
CA CYS A 118 7.61 -6.57 18.27
C CYS A 118 8.86 -7.42 18.46
N ALA A 119 9.12 -7.77 19.73
CA ALA A 119 10.30 -8.53 20.14
C ALA A 119 10.34 -10.00 19.67
N PRO A 120 9.24 -10.80 19.72
CA PRO A 120 9.29 -12.20 19.34
C PRO A 120 9.83 -12.38 17.91
N PHE A 121 10.63 -13.43 17.68
CA PHE A 121 11.03 -13.82 16.33
C PHE A 121 9.83 -14.41 15.57
N TRP A 122 9.89 -14.42 14.24
CA TRP A 122 8.79 -14.92 13.39
C TRP A 122 8.26 -16.31 13.78
N PRO A 123 9.11 -17.33 14.08
CA PRO A 123 8.62 -18.64 14.51
C PRO A 123 7.86 -18.63 15.85
N GLU A 124 8.08 -17.59 16.67
CA GLU A 124 7.42 -17.40 17.97
C GLU A 124 6.25 -16.40 17.89
N PHE A 125 5.93 -15.88 16.71
CA PHE A 125 4.85 -14.91 16.52
C PHE A 125 3.49 -15.59 16.67
N ARG A 126 2.68 -15.12 17.63
CA ARG A 126 1.40 -15.75 17.97
C ARG A 126 0.23 -14.88 17.53
N LYS A 127 -0.96 -15.48 17.53
CA LYS A 127 -2.25 -14.78 17.33
C LYS A 127 -2.40 -13.56 18.24
N ILE A 128 -1.94 -13.62 19.49
CA ILE A 128 -2.02 -12.47 20.40
C ILE A 128 -1.16 -11.29 19.94
N ASP A 129 0.01 -11.55 19.35
CA ASP A 129 0.90 -10.52 18.83
C ASP A 129 0.31 -9.89 17.56
N PHE A 130 -0.33 -10.70 16.73
CA PHE A 130 -1.14 -10.21 15.61
C PHE A 130 -2.28 -9.29 16.07
N LEU A 131 -3.06 -9.69 17.08
CA LEU A 131 -4.15 -8.86 17.61
C LEU A 131 -3.64 -7.55 18.22
N ARG A 132 -2.44 -7.55 18.83
CA ARG A 132 -1.79 -6.31 19.28
C ARG A 132 -1.43 -5.39 18.12
N ALA A 133 -0.93 -5.94 17.01
CA ALA A 133 -0.66 -5.16 15.80
C ALA A 133 -1.93 -4.51 15.25
N ILE A 134 -3.03 -5.26 15.17
CA ILE A 134 -4.35 -4.73 14.77
C ILE A 134 -4.81 -3.62 15.71
N ARG A 135 -4.60 -3.78 17.02
CA ARG A 135 -4.94 -2.74 18.00
C ARG A 135 -4.14 -1.46 17.78
N VAL A 136 -2.85 -1.57 17.46
CA VAL A 136 -2.00 -0.41 17.14
C VAL A 136 -2.51 0.31 15.90
N TYR A 137 -2.85 -0.43 14.85
CA TYR A 137 -3.49 0.14 13.66
C TYR A 137 -4.79 0.89 14.01
N GLN A 138 -5.70 0.27 14.76
CA GLN A 138 -6.97 0.89 15.16
C GLN A 138 -6.78 2.19 15.94
N VAL A 139 -5.80 2.24 16.86
CA VAL A 139 -5.49 3.44 17.64
C VAL A 139 -4.96 4.54 16.74
N ARG A 140 -4.00 4.22 15.86
CA ARG A 140 -3.43 5.17 14.89
C ARG A 140 -4.49 5.74 13.95
N GLU A 141 -5.41 4.90 13.50
CA GLU A 141 -6.51 5.35 12.64
C GLU A 141 -7.47 6.30 13.37
N GLN A 142 -7.73 6.07 14.66
CA GLN A 142 -8.49 7.01 15.48
C GLN A 142 -7.77 8.34 15.70
N GLU A 143 -6.46 8.30 15.97
CA GLU A 143 -5.62 9.50 16.10
C GLU A 143 -5.61 10.31 14.81
N ARG A 144 -5.50 9.63 13.65
CA ARG A 144 -5.56 10.25 12.32
C ARG A 144 -6.87 10.99 12.11
N LYS A 145 -8.00 10.34 12.41
CA LYS A 145 -9.34 10.97 12.30
C LYS A 145 -9.46 12.21 13.19
N ARG A 146 -8.99 12.12 14.43
CA ARG A 146 -9.01 13.26 15.38
C ARG A 146 -8.14 14.41 14.91
N ALA A 147 -6.93 14.12 14.44
CA ALA A 147 -6.02 15.13 13.91
C ALA A 147 -6.61 15.83 12.68
N ALA A 148 -7.26 15.07 11.78
CA ALA A 148 -7.97 15.64 10.62
C ALA A 148 -9.11 16.57 11.05
N SER A 149 -9.98 16.13 11.97
CA SER A 149 -11.05 16.97 12.51
C SER A 149 -10.52 18.25 13.17
N ARG A 150 -9.42 18.15 13.92
CA ARG A 150 -8.81 19.30 14.58
C ARG A 150 -8.27 20.32 13.57
N ARG A 151 -7.59 19.87 12.51
CA ARG A 151 -7.10 20.76 11.45
C ARG A 151 -8.23 21.53 10.77
N ILE A 152 -9.38 20.87 10.56
CA ILE A 152 -10.57 21.54 9.99
C ILE A 152 -11.05 22.62 10.95
N VAL A 153 -11.21 22.32 12.24
CA VAL A 153 -11.63 23.31 13.25
C VAL A 153 -10.65 24.48 13.33
N ASP A 154 -9.35 24.22 13.33
CA ASP A 154 -8.31 25.25 13.39
C ASP A 154 -8.35 26.15 12.14
N LEU A 155 -8.59 25.56 10.95
CA LEU A 155 -8.76 26.31 9.69
C LEU A 155 -10.01 27.19 9.74
N LEU A 156 -11.15 26.66 10.20
CA LEU A 156 -12.40 27.42 10.36
C LEU A 156 -12.29 28.53 11.41
N ALA A 157 -11.42 28.37 12.41
CA ALA A 157 -11.14 29.42 13.39
C ALA A 157 -10.21 30.51 12.84
N ALA A 158 -9.30 30.15 11.92
CA ALA A 158 -8.37 31.06 11.27
C ALA A 158 -9.02 31.86 10.12
N CYS A 159 -9.92 31.23 9.36
CA CYS A 159 -10.76 31.88 8.36
C CYS A 159 -11.95 32.53 9.07
N GLY A 160 -12.04 33.86 9.08
CA GLY A 160 -13.20 34.57 9.64
C GLY A 160 -14.53 34.17 8.95
N HIS A 161 -15.65 34.60 9.52
CA HIS A 161 -17.01 34.21 9.08
C HIS A 161 -17.35 34.40 7.59
N ALA A 162 -16.56 35.19 6.84
CA ALA A 162 -16.79 35.48 5.42
C ALA A 162 -16.27 34.41 4.43
N GLU A 163 -15.49 33.41 4.86
CA GLU A 163 -14.86 32.42 3.96
C GLU A 163 -15.33 30.98 4.21
N LEU A 164 -16.33 30.77 5.07
CA LEU A 164 -16.77 29.44 5.53
C LEU A 164 -17.35 28.56 4.41
N GLU A 165 -18.04 29.14 3.43
CA GLU A 165 -18.59 28.40 2.29
C GLU A 165 -17.50 27.92 1.33
N ASP A 166 -16.51 28.78 1.03
CA ASP A 166 -15.38 28.45 0.15
C ASP A 166 -14.48 27.36 0.76
N VAL A 167 -14.28 27.39 2.09
CA VAL A 167 -13.55 26.35 2.82
C VAL A 167 -14.32 25.04 2.83
N ALA A 168 -15.63 25.08 3.06
CA ALA A 168 -16.47 23.88 3.04
C ALA A 168 -16.48 23.22 1.66
N ASP A 169 -16.50 24.00 0.58
CA ASP A 169 -16.43 23.49 -0.79
C ASP A 169 -15.04 22.93 -1.14
N HIS A 170 -13.96 23.56 -0.70
CA HIS A 170 -12.60 23.01 -0.84
C HIS A 170 -12.44 21.69 -0.08
N VAL A 171 -12.95 21.60 1.14
CA VAL A 171 -12.90 20.38 1.96
C VAL A 171 -13.76 19.28 1.34
N ARG A 172 -14.97 19.58 0.85
CA ARG A 172 -15.82 18.63 0.11
C ARG A 172 -15.13 18.12 -1.15
N HIS A 173 -14.49 19.01 -1.90
CA HIS A 173 -13.78 18.65 -3.13
C HIS A 173 -12.53 17.79 -2.84
N ALA A 174 -11.78 18.10 -1.79
CA ALA A 174 -10.61 17.33 -1.36
C ALA A 174 -10.98 15.94 -0.82
N ILE A 175 -12.07 15.82 -0.08
CA ILE A 175 -12.60 14.52 0.39
C ILE A 175 -13.14 13.70 -0.80
N GLY A 176 -13.90 14.33 -1.72
CA GLY A 176 -14.45 13.65 -2.89
C GLY A 176 -13.39 13.14 -3.88
N LYS A 177 -12.29 13.87 -4.08
CA LYS A 177 -11.14 13.39 -4.86
C LYS A 177 -10.44 12.20 -4.20
N ARG A 178 -10.39 12.17 -2.86
CA ARG A 178 -9.78 11.07 -2.09
C ARG A 178 -10.59 9.78 -2.19
N ASP A 179 -11.92 9.86 -2.16
CA ASP A 179 -12.79 8.70 -2.32
C ASP A 179 -12.78 8.16 -3.76
N MET A 180 -12.62 9.05 -4.76
CA MET A 180 -12.50 8.68 -6.18
C MET A 180 -11.12 8.07 -6.50
N ALA A 181 -10.02 8.63 -5.98
CA ALA A 181 -8.66 8.12 -6.18
C ALA A 181 -8.44 6.75 -5.52
N ASN A 182 -9.11 6.47 -4.40
CA ASN A 182 -9.04 5.18 -3.72
C ASN A 182 -10.12 4.16 -4.16
N GLY A 183 -10.94 4.48 -5.17
CA GLY A 183 -11.98 3.57 -5.64
C GLY A 183 -12.98 3.16 -4.55
N TYR A 184 -13.38 4.09 -3.68
CA TYR A 184 -14.37 3.87 -2.61
C TYR A 184 -15.80 4.13 -3.12
N GLY A 185 -16.21 3.39 -4.15
CA GLY A 185 -17.62 3.22 -4.48
C GLY A 185 -18.26 2.17 -3.57
N GLY A 186 -18.98 2.63 -2.53
CA GLY A 186 -20.08 1.91 -1.86
C GLY A 186 -20.00 0.38 -1.78
N ALA A 187 -18.93 -0.19 -1.23
CA ALA A 187 -18.91 -1.60 -0.85
C ALA A 187 -18.04 -1.77 0.40
N VAL A 188 -18.64 -2.34 1.45
CA VAL A 188 -17.99 -2.74 2.70
C VAL A 188 -16.73 -3.54 2.37
N ARG A 189 -15.53 -2.95 2.49
CA ARG A 189 -14.28 -3.67 2.23
C ARG A 189 -13.85 -4.48 3.44
N LYS A 190 -13.57 -5.75 3.14
CA LYS A 190 -12.87 -6.71 3.97
C LYS A 190 -11.42 -6.24 4.16
N SER A 191 -10.96 -6.27 5.41
CA SER A 191 -9.59 -5.96 5.82
C SER A 191 -8.59 -6.86 5.09
N HIS A 192 -7.66 -6.25 4.36
CA HIS A 192 -6.49 -6.93 3.79
C HIS A 192 -5.34 -6.81 4.77
N VAL A 193 -4.77 -7.94 5.16
CA VAL A 193 -3.62 -8.02 6.04
C VAL A 193 -2.51 -8.67 5.23
N ASN A 194 -1.50 -7.88 4.87
CA ASN A 194 -0.27 -8.41 4.31
C ASN A 194 0.57 -8.94 5.49
N GLN A 195 0.81 -10.25 5.53
CA GLN A 195 1.77 -10.86 6.45
C GLN A 195 3.13 -10.96 5.76
N ILE A 196 4.18 -10.58 6.50
CA ILE A 196 5.59 -10.91 6.25
C ILE A 196 5.85 -12.30 6.80
#